data_AF-A0A0J6ZH43-F1
#
_entry.id   AF-A0A0J6ZH43-F1
#
_cell.length_a   1.000
_cell.length_b   1.000
_cell.length_c   1.000
_cell.angle_alpha   90.00
_cell.angle_beta   90.00
_cell.angle_gamma   90.00
#
_symmetry.space_group_name_H-M   'P 1'
#
loop_
_entity.id
_entity.type
_entity.pdbx_description
1 polymer ?
#
loop_
_entity_poly.entity_id
_entity_poly.type
_entity_poly.pdbx_seq_one_letter_code
_entity_poly.pdbx_strand_id
1 'polypeptide(L)'
;MLEVVKAMADAGTARMVLGKHKFNALAYATESPDRPGNYPRPHDDSTNPWSEKNENQYRAFLDQVAGETRERYLEWFWTQPIWLDLGELRVVHACWHKDSIDLLERRARREPAPLG
;
A
#
# COMPACT_ATOMS: atom_id res chain seq x y z
N MET A 1 -4.91 3.59 -16.87
CA MET A 1 -5.79 4.01 -15.75
C MET A 1 -5.01 4.63 -14.60
N LEU A 2 -4.02 3.94 -14.01
CA LEU A 2 -3.21 4.48 -12.90
C LEU A 2 -2.40 5.73 -13.27
N GLU A 3 -1.99 5.86 -14.53
CA GLU A 3 -1.32 7.08 -15.05
C GLU A 3 -2.18 8.34 -14.86
N VAL A 4 -3.46 8.28 -15.23
CA VAL A 4 -4.38 9.42 -15.10
C VAL A 4 -4.60 9.76 -13.63
N VAL A 5 -4.86 8.74 -12.79
CA VAL A 5 -5.06 8.95 -11.34
C VAL A 5 -3.81 9.57 -10.71
N LYS A 6 -2.62 9.09 -11.06
CA LYS A 6 -1.35 9.65 -10.59
C LYS A 6 -1.18 11.09 -11.04
N ALA A 7 -1.40 11.39 -12.31
CA ALA A 7 -1.29 12.74 -12.84
C ALA A 7 -2.23 13.73 -12.11
N MET A 8 -3.46 13.31 -11.80
CA MET A 8 -4.41 14.13 -11.03
C MET A 8 -3.97 14.32 -9.58
N ALA A 9 -3.43 13.27 -8.94
CA ALA A 9 -2.90 13.36 -7.57
C ALA A 9 -1.68 14.28 -7.50
N ASP A 10 -0.74 14.13 -8.43
CA ASP A 10 0.47 14.95 -8.55
C ASP A 10 0.13 16.42 -8.83
N ALA A 11 -0.86 16.68 -9.68
CA ALA A 11 -1.38 18.04 -9.96
C ALA A 11 -2.21 18.62 -8.81
N GLY A 12 -2.47 17.84 -7.75
CA GLY A 12 -3.28 18.25 -6.61
C GLY A 12 -4.78 18.35 -6.89
N THR A 13 -5.25 17.94 -8.08
CA THR A 13 -6.65 17.99 -8.51
C THR A 13 -7.46 16.76 -8.06
N ALA A 14 -6.78 15.73 -7.55
CA ALA A 14 -7.40 14.61 -6.87
C ALA A 14 -6.68 14.25 -5.56
N ARG A 15 -7.38 13.48 -4.72
CA ARG A 15 -6.82 12.76 -3.57
C ARG A 15 -7.23 11.31 -3.70
N MET A 16 -6.36 10.39 -3.30
CA MET A 16 -6.66 8.96 -3.31
C MET A 16 -6.39 8.34 -1.94
N VAL A 17 -7.08 7.23 -1.67
CA VAL A 17 -6.76 6.33 -0.56
C VAL A 17 -6.37 4.97 -1.12
N LEU A 18 -5.41 4.31 -0.47
CA LEU A 18 -5.01 2.96 -0.82
C LEU A 18 -6.15 1.96 -0.61
N GLY A 19 -6.49 1.24 -1.68
CA GLY A 19 -7.34 0.06 -1.60
C GLY A 19 -6.56 -1.20 -1.23
N LYS A 20 -7.28 -2.25 -0.81
CA LYS A 20 -6.70 -3.53 -0.37
C LYS A 20 -5.72 -4.13 -1.38
N HIS A 21 -6.04 -4.09 -2.67
CA HIS A 21 -5.18 -4.64 -3.71
C HIS A 21 -3.81 -3.95 -3.78
N LYS A 22 -3.79 -2.61 -3.67
CA LYS A 22 -2.56 -1.81 -3.75
C LYS A 22 -1.75 -1.97 -2.46
N PHE A 23 -2.42 -1.97 -1.31
CA PHE A 23 -1.79 -2.29 -0.03
C PHE A 23 -1.15 -3.69 -0.02
N ASN A 24 -1.86 -4.70 -0.52
CA ASN A 24 -1.33 -6.06 -0.62
C ASN A 24 -0.13 -6.16 -1.56
N ALA A 25 -0.11 -5.39 -2.65
CA ALA A 25 1.04 -5.36 -3.56
C ALA A 25 2.30 -4.79 -2.88
N LEU A 26 2.16 -3.74 -2.05
CA LEU A 26 3.27 -3.24 -1.23
C LEU A 26 3.75 -4.29 -0.23
N ALA A 27 2.81 -4.88 0.52
CA ALA A 27 3.13 -5.89 1.51
C ALA A 27 3.68 -7.22 0.92
N TYR A 28 3.49 -7.44 -0.38
CA TYR A 28 4.12 -8.53 -1.14
C TYR A 28 5.52 -8.12 -1.60
N ALA A 29 5.69 -6.92 -2.14
CA ALA A 29 6.95 -6.48 -2.74
C ALA A 29 7.98 -5.89 -1.76
N THR A 30 7.60 -5.67 -0.50
CA THR A 30 8.45 -4.99 0.50
C THR A 30 8.73 -5.91 1.69
N GLU A 31 10.01 -6.10 1.98
CA GLU A 31 10.47 -6.82 3.18
C GLU A 31 10.13 -6.06 4.45
N SER A 32 9.95 -6.80 5.53
CA SER A 32 9.79 -6.24 6.87
C SER A 32 11.10 -5.59 7.31
N PRO A 33 11.11 -4.29 7.69
CA PRO A 33 12.33 -3.58 8.06
C PRO A 33 13.09 -4.21 9.25
N ASP A 34 12.36 -4.87 10.15
CA ASP A 34 12.90 -5.54 11.35
C ASP A 34 13.31 -7.00 11.11
N ARG A 35 12.98 -7.57 9.94
CA ARG A 35 13.18 -9.00 9.62
C ARG A 35 13.55 -9.19 8.15
N PRO A 36 14.84 -9.05 7.80
CA PRO A 36 15.32 -9.29 6.46
C PRO A 36 14.90 -10.67 5.94
N GLY A 37 14.46 -10.73 4.69
CA GLY A 37 13.93 -11.94 4.04
C GLY A 37 12.51 -12.33 4.48
N ASN A 38 11.84 -11.56 5.34
CA ASN A 38 10.45 -11.78 5.71
C ASN A 38 9.51 -10.76 5.07
N TYR A 39 8.56 -11.23 4.28
CA TYR A 39 7.54 -10.39 3.66
C TYR A 39 6.22 -10.49 4.44
N PRO A 40 5.54 -9.37 4.74
CA PRO A 40 4.24 -9.39 5.43
C PRO A 40 3.18 -10.20 4.68
N ARG A 41 3.28 -10.32 3.35
CA ARG A 41 2.56 -11.32 2.57
C ARG A 41 3.54 -12.40 2.11
N PRO A 42 3.50 -13.61 2.69
CA PRO A 42 4.39 -14.69 2.29
C PRO A 42 4.18 -15.06 0.82
N HIS A 43 5.28 -15.32 0.14
CA HIS A 43 5.36 -15.83 -1.23
C HIS A 43 6.63 -16.69 -1.35
N ASP A 44 6.72 -17.47 -2.42
CA ASP A 44 7.85 -18.39 -2.67
C ASP A 44 8.08 -19.45 -1.58
N ASP A 45 7.06 -19.72 -0.75
CA ASP A 45 7.07 -20.74 0.29
C ASP A 45 5.91 -21.72 0.06
N SER A 46 6.23 -22.92 -0.44
CA SER A 46 5.24 -23.97 -0.73
C SER A 46 4.60 -24.58 0.51
N THR A 47 5.18 -24.36 1.70
CA THR A 47 4.62 -24.85 2.97
C THR A 47 3.59 -23.89 3.56
N ASN A 48 3.56 -22.64 3.08
CA ASN A 48 2.62 -21.64 3.54
C ASN A 48 1.34 -21.66 2.67
N PRO A 49 0.16 -21.94 3.27
CA PRO A 49 -1.10 -22.07 2.51
C PRO A 49 -1.58 -20.76 1.87
N TRP A 50 -0.94 -19.62 2.17
CA TRP A 50 -1.28 -18.32 1.60
C TRP A 50 -0.40 -17.92 0.42
N SER A 51 0.73 -18.59 0.18
CA SER A 51 1.71 -18.19 -0.86
C SER A 51 1.09 -18.11 -2.24
N GLU A 52 0.45 -19.18 -2.71
CA GLU A 52 -0.18 -19.22 -4.04
C GLU A 52 -1.26 -18.14 -4.20
N LYS A 53 -2.04 -17.88 -3.15
CA LYS A 53 -3.06 -16.82 -3.18
C LYS A 53 -2.43 -15.44 -3.25
N ASN A 54 -1.37 -15.19 -2.49
CA ASN A 54 -0.67 -13.91 -2.48
C ASN A 54 -0.02 -13.65 -3.84
N GLU A 55 0.62 -14.66 -4.43
CA GLU A 55 1.24 -14.59 -5.77
C GLU A 55 0.19 -14.30 -6.85
N ASN A 56 -0.96 -14.98 -6.82
CA ASN A 56 -2.05 -14.70 -7.75
C ASN A 56 -2.60 -13.27 -7.61
N GLN A 57 -2.72 -12.75 -6.39
CA GLN A 57 -3.12 -11.36 -6.17
C GLN A 57 -2.08 -10.36 -6.68
N TYR A 58 -0.79 -10.68 -6.51
CA TYR A 58 0.30 -9.85 -6.99
C TYR A 58 0.38 -9.87 -8.53
N ARG A 59 0.19 -11.02 -9.16
CA ARG A 59 0.10 -11.14 -10.62
C ARG A 59 -1.04 -10.29 -11.21
N ALA A 60 -2.22 -10.32 -10.58
CA ALA A 60 -3.34 -9.45 -10.99
C ALA A 60 -3.05 -7.95 -10.81
N PHE A 61 -2.12 -7.59 -9.93
CA PHE A 61 -1.59 -6.23 -9.84
C PHE A 61 -0.60 -5.94 -10.97
N LEU A 62 0.31 -6.88 -11.30
CA LEU A 62 1.24 -6.73 -12.42
C LEU A 62 0.52 -6.57 -13.76
N ASP A 63 -0.63 -7.22 -13.96
CA ASP A 63 -1.45 -7.02 -15.16
C ASP A 63 -1.96 -5.56 -15.31
N GLN A 64 -1.95 -4.77 -14.22
CA GLN A 64 -2.32 -3.35 -14.21
C GLN A 64 -1.12 -2.41 -14.36
N VAL A 65 0.12 -2.88 -14.12
CA VAL A 65 1.37 -2.10 -14.18
C VAL A 65 2.49 -2.90 -14.84
N ALA A 66 2.90 -2.51 -16.05
CA ALA A 66 3.90 -3.25 -16.82
C ALA A 66 5.29 -2.58 -16.80
N GLY A 67 6.35 -3.39 -16.77
CA GLY A 67 7.74 -2.97 -16.96
C GLY A 67 8.24 -1.95 -15.94
N GLU A 68 9.06 -0.99 -16.39
CA GLU A 68 9.71 0.05 -15.57
C GLU A 68 8.71 0.93 -14.78
N THR A 69 7.42 0.91 -15.14
CA THR A 69 6.40 1.64 -14.40
C THR A 69 6.06 1.02 -13.05
N ARG A 70 6.37 -0.27 -12.84
CA ARG A 70 6.03 -1.00 -11.61
C ARG A 70 6.65 -0.37 -10.37
N GLU A 71 7.97 -0.21 -10.36
CA GLU A 71 8.72 0.34 -9.21
C GLU A 71 8.25 1.76 -8.91
N ARG A 72 8.11 2.59 -9.95
CA ARG A 72 7.52 3.93 -9.85
C ARG A 72 6.15 3.94 -9.18
N TYR A 73 5.28 2.97 -9.48
CA TYR A 73 3.95 2.89 -8.87
C TYR A 73 4.01 2.37 -7.44
N LEU A 74 4.88 1.41 -7.12
CA LEU A 74 5.07 0.92 -5.76
C LEU A 74 5.62 2.04 -4.85
N GLU A 75 6.63 2.77 -5.31
CA GLU A 75 7.15 3.96 -4.61
C GLU A 75 6.08 5.02 -4.43
N TRP A 76 5.31 5.33 -5.48
CA TRP A 76 4.22 6.30 -5.36
C TRP A 76 3.14 5.84 -4.39
N PHE A 77 2.79 4.56 -4.35
CA PHE A 77 1.81 4.04 -3.39
C PHE A 77 2.27 4.20 -1.94
N TRP A 78 3.56 4.11 -1.64
CA TRP A 78 4.07 4.39 -0.29
C TRP A 78 3.78 5.83 0.18
N THR A 79 3.59 6.77 -0.74
CA THR A 79 3.27 8.16 -0.40
C THR A 79 1.76 8.42 -0.28
N GLN A 80 0.92 7.44 -0.62
CA GLN A 80 -0.52 7.61 -0.57
C GLN A 80 -1.07 7.27 0.83
N PRO A 81 -2.11 7.96 1.29
CA PRO A 81 -2.70 7.66 2.58
C PRO A 81 -3.60 6.42 2.51
N ILE A 82 -3.72 5.69 3.62
CA ILE A 82 -4.68 4.59 3.77
C ILE A 82 -6.06 5.06 4.28
N TRP A 83 -6.16 6.30 4.75
CA TRP A 83 -7.41 7.03 5.03
C TRP A 83 -7.21 8.54 4.89
N LEU A 84 -8.29 9.29 4.67
CA LEU A 84 -8.29 10.75 4.72
C LEU A 84 -9.33 11.22 5.74
N ASP A 85 -8.94 12.14 6.62
CA ASP A 85 -9.87 12.96 7.41
C ASP A 85 -9.81 14.40 6.86
N LEU A 86 -10.91 14.86 6.27
CA LEU A 86 -11.06 16.20 5.70
C LEU A 86 -12.02 17.06 6.55
N GLY A 87 -12.21 16.70 7.83
CA GLY A 87 -13.17 17.33 8.73
C GLY A 87 -14.54 16.67 8.63
N GLU A 88 -15.43 17.25 7.83
CA GLU A 88 -16.80 16.74 7.67
C GLU A 88 -16.88 15.51 6.76
N LEU A 89 -15.84 15.28 5.94
CA LEU A 89 -15.72 14.13 5.06
C LEU A 89 -14.56 13.24 5.47
N ARG A 90 -14.83 11.94 5.57
CA ARG A 90 -13.83 10.91 5.78
C ARG A 90 -13.85 9.91 4.65
N VAL A 91 -12.67 9.52 4.18
CA VAL A 91 -12.52 8.58 3.07
C VAL A 91 -11.61 7.45 3.52
N VAL A 92 -12.09 6.22 3.36
CA VAL A 92 -11.34 5.00 3.66
C VAL A 92 -11.86 3.88 2.75
N HIS A 93 -11.00 2.95 2.37
CA HIS A 93 -11.39 1.91 1.41
C HIS A 93 -12.48 0.96 1.92
N ALA A 94 -12.41 0.55 3.20
CA ALA A 94 -13.29 -0.48 3.74
C ALA A 94 -14.09 0.01 4.95
N CYS A 95 -13.42 0.40 6.02
CA CYS A 95 -14.09 0.76 7.27
C CYS A 95 -13.29 1.80 8.05
N TRP A 96 -14.01 2.77 8.62
CA TRP A 96 -13.46 3.74 9.55
C TRP A 96 -13.45 3.15 10.97
N HIS A 97 -12.37 2.47 11.33
CA HIS A 97 -12.21 1.88 12.66
C HIS A 97 -11.28 2.76 13.51
N LYS A 98 -11.87 3.57 14.40
CA LYS A 98 -11.18 4.61 15.17
C LYS A 98 -9.98 4.07 15.96
N ASP A 99 -10.16 2.96 16.67
CA ASP A 99 -9.09 2.41 17.51
C ASP A 99 -7.87 1.94 16.71
N SER A 100 -8.11 1.39 15.51
CA SER A 100 -7.03 0.98 14.60
C SER A 100 -6.27 2.18 14.05
N ILE A 101 -7.01 3.22 13.63
CA ILE A 101 -6.42 4.47 13.14
C ILE A 101 -5.57 5.12 14.24
N ASP A 102 -6.12 5.23 15.45
CA ASP A 102 -5.41 5.84 16.58
C ASP A 102 -4.14 5.07 16.95
N LEU A 103 -4.16 3.74 16.87
CA LEU A 103 -2.98 2.91 17.08
C LEU A 103 -1.90 3.21 16.04
N LEU A 104 -2.28 3.28 14.76
CA LEU A 104 -1.35 3.53 13.66
C LEU A 104 -0.74 4.93 13.75
N GLU A 105 -1.55 5.96 14.02
CA GLU A 105 -1.03 7.31 14.19
C GLU A 105 -0.07 7.43 15.39
N ARG A 106 -0.38 6.75 16.51
CA ARG A 106 0.53 6.72 17.67
C ARG A 106 1.87 6.08 17.32
N ARG A 107 1.90 5.07 16.46
CA ARG A 107 3.15 4.43 16.00
C ARG A 107 3.91 5.33 15.04
N ALA A 108 3.23 5.92 14.04
CA ALA A 108 3.83 6.84 13.08
C ALA A 108 4.45 8.09 13.75
N ARG A 109 3.88 8.57 14.86
CA ARG A 109 4.47 9.68 15.65
C ARG A 109 5.69 9.28 16.49
N ARG A 110 5.93 7.97 16.71
CA ARG A 110 7.03 7.45 17.54
C ARG A 110 8.26 7.05 16.72
N GLU A 111 8.09 6.77 15.44
CA GLU A 111 9.19 6.48 14.51
C GLU A 111 9.42 7.74 13.65
N PRO A 112 10.63 8.35 13.65
CA PRO A 112 10.92 9.35 12.64
C PRO A 112 10.81 8.68 11.26
N ALA A 113 10.24 9.39 10.28
CA ALA A 113 10.20 8.91 8.91
C ALA A 113 11.62 8.50 8.47
N PRO A 114 11.81 7.36 7.78
CA PRO A 114 13.11 7.06 7.21
C PRO A 114 13.48 8.19 6.26
N LEU A 115 14.60 8.85 6.54
CA LEU A 115 15.18 9.85 5.65
C LEU A 115 15.57 9.15 4.36
N GLY A 116 14.83 9.45 3.28
CA GLY A 116 15.14 9.07 1.90
C GLY A 116 15.14 10.32 1.04
#